data_AF-A0A813HEC7-F1
#
_entry.id   AF-A0A813HEC7-F1
#
_cell.length_a   1.000
_cell.length_b   1.000
_cell.length_c   1.000
_cell.angle_alpha   90.00
_cell.angle_beta   90.00
_cell.angle_gamma   90.00
#
_symmetry.space_group_name_H-M   'P 1'
#
loop_
_entity.id
_entity.type
_entity.pdbx_description
1 polymer ?
#
loop_
_entity_poly.entity_id
_entity_poly.type
_entity_poly.pdbx_seq_one_letter_code
_entity_poly.pdbx_strand_id
1 'polypeptide(L)'
;VIAEVALVPSLNVSGVFEVTCDGHNLWSRKTEGKFPEAKDIKQRVRDLLAPAKGLGHSDKGSVRSRQEETEAAPPDDVEQHQKKQKIEQ
;
A
#
# COMPACT_ATOMS: atom_id res chain seq x y z
N VAL A 1 -4.23 -1.00 23.27
CA VAL A 1 -5.03 0.17 22.85
C VAL A 1 -4.23 1.40 23.26
N ILE A 2 -4.17 2.44 22.43
CA ILE A 2 -3.50 3.70 22.86
C ILE A 2 -4.44 4.45 23.80
N ALA A 3 -3.89 5.10 24.82
CA ALA A 3 -4.70 5.84 25.78
C ALA A 3 -5.25 7.13 25.18
N GLU A 4 -4.40 7.88 24.48
CA GLU A 4 -4.74 9.19 23.94
C GLU A 4 -3.92 9.54 22.70
N VAL A 5 -4.38 10.57 22.00
CA VAL A 5 -3.65 11.29 20.96
C VAL A 5 -3.89 12.77 21.20
N ALA A 6 -2.82 13.54 21.33
CA ALA A 6 -2.90 14.99 21.50
C ALA A 6 -2.47 15.71 20.22
N LEU A 7 -3.24 16.72 19.82
CA LEU A 7 -2.85 17.67 18.77
C LEU A 7 -2.37 18.95 19.44
N VAL A 8 -1.08 19.25 19.30
CA VAL A 8 -0.44 20.42 19.92
C VAL A 8 -0.07 21.41 18.82
N PRO A 9 -0.77 22.57 18.71
CA PRO A 9 -0.41 23.59 17.74
C PRO A 9 0.90 24.29 18.14
N SER A 10 1.78 24.49 17.17
CA SER A 10 2.96 25.33 17.36
C SER A 10 2.58 26.80 17.24
N LEU A 11 2.68 27.54 18.33
CA LEU A 11 2.31 28.97 18.38
C LEU A 11 3.41 29.89 17.85
N ASN A 12 4.67 29.48 17.98
CA ASN A 12 5.82 30.35 17.73
C ASN A 12 6.62 29.97 16.46
N VAL A 13 6.42 28.76 15.94
CA VAL A 13 7.21 28.23 14.81
C VAL A 13 6.27 27.69 13.73
N SER A 14 6.38 28.25 12.53
CA SER A 14 5.60 27.83 11.38
C SER A 14 6.18 26.57 10.74
N GLY A 15 5.32 25.77 10.10
CA GLY A 15 5.74 24.59 9.34
C GLY A 15 6.20 23.40 10.18
N VAL A 16 6.07 23.46 11.51
CA VAL A 16 6.37 22.34 12.40
C VAL A 16 5.34 21.24 12.19
N PHE A 17 5.85 20.04 11.95
CA PHE A 17 5.07 18.82 12.00
C PHE A 17 5.94 17.74 12.63
N GLU A 18 5.64 17.44 13.90
CA GLU A 18 6.36 16.47 14.70
C GLU A 18 5.37 15.47 15.29
N VAL A 19 5.80 14.22 15.36
CA VAL A 19 5.04 13.15 16.01
C VAL A 19 5.94 12.58 17.10
N THR A 20 5.42 12.58 18.32
CA THR A 20 6.10 12.03 19.48
C THR A 20 5.25 10.93 20.11
N CYS A 21 5.91 9.97 20.77
CA CYS A 21 5.26 8.91 21.53
C CYS A 21 6.06 8.69 22.81
N ASP A 22 5.42 8.84 23.97
CA ASP A 22 6.07 8.73 25.28
C ASP A 22 7.37 9.55 25.41
N GLY A 23 7.39 10.75 24.82
CA GLY A 23 8.55 11.65 24.80
C GLY A 23 9.60 11.34 23.72
N HIS A 24 9.48 10.22 23.00
CA HIS A 24 10.36 9.88 21.89
C HIS A 24 9.90 10.54 20.59
N ASN A 25 10.82 11.17 19.86
CA ASN A 25 10.52 11.71 18.53
C ASN A 25 10.42 10.56 17.52
N LEU A 26 9.22 10.34 16.98
CA LEU A 26 8.97 9.36 15.94
C LEU A 26 9.08 9.96 14.55
N TRP A 27 8.73 11.23 14.36
CA TRP A 27 8.79 11.89 13.06
C TRP A 27 9.02 13.38 13.22
N SER A 28 9.81 13.97 12.31
CA SER A 28 9.88 15.42 12.12
C SER A 28 9.91 15.75 10.64
N ARG A 29 9.03 16.65 10.20
CA ARG A 29 9.03 17.16 8.83
C ARG A 29 10.34 17.86 8.48
N LYS A 30 11.03 18.45 9.46
CA LYS A 30 12.31 19.13 9.24
C LYS A 30 13.40 18.15 8.80
N THR A 31 13.42 16.95 9.36
CA THR A 31 14.43 15.92 9.04
C THR A 31 14.04 15.10 7.82
N GLU A 32 12.75 14.80 7.67
CA GLU A 32 12.26 13.92 6.60
C GLU A 32 11.96 14.67 5.30
N GLY A 33 11.80 16.00 5.35
CA GLY A 33 11.48 16.84 4.20
C GLY A 33 10.10 16.61 3.60
N LYS A 34 9.29 15.71 4.17
CA LYS A 34 7.94 15.35 3.71
C LYS A 34 6.99 15.11 4.89
N PHE A 35 5.70 15.08 4.58
CA PHE A 35 4.70 14.58 5.53
C PHE A 35 4.76 13.04 5.58
N PRO A 36 4.51 12.44 6.76
CA PRO A 36 4.52 10.99 6.88
C PRO A 36 3.31 10.37 6.20
N GLU A 37 3.49 9.16 5.67
CA GLU A 37 2.36 8.31 5.32
C GLU A 37 1.86 7.58 6.58
N ALA A 38 0.59 7.16 6.58
CA ALA A 38 0.02 6.44 7.73
C ALA A 38 0.80 5.16 8.10
N LYS A 39 1.44 4.51 7.11
CA LYS A 39 2.28 3.34 7.34
C LYS A 39 3.54 3.69 8.14
N ASP A 40 4.15 4.84 7.88
CA ASP A 40 5.42 5.25 8.50
C ASP A 40 5.21 5.45 10.01
N ILE A 41 4.15 6.17 10.39
CA ILE A 41 3.82 6.39 11.80
C ILE A 41 3.45 5.07 12.49
N LYS A 42 2.62 4.23 11.86
CA LYS A 42 2.22 2.93 12.45
C LYS A 42 3.43 2.02 12.68
N GLN A 43 4.35 1.93 11.72
CA GLN A 43 5.58 1.16 11.85
C GLN A 43 6.45 1.69 13.00
N ARG A 44 6.73 3.00 13.03
CA ARG A 44 7.58 3.61 14.07
C ARG A 44 6.98 3.49 15.48
N VAL A 45 5.67 3.67 15.63
CA VAL A 45 4.97 3.46 16.91
C VAL A 45 5.07 2.00 17.36
N ARG A 46 4.88 1.04 16.43
CA ARG A 46 5.04 -0.39 16.74
C ARG A 46 6.47 -0.70 17.15
N ASP A 47 7.46 -0.23 16.41
CA ASP A 47 8.87 -0.53 16.66
C ASP A 47 9.27 -0.08 18.08
N LEU A 48 8.69 1.02 18.56
CA LEU A 48 8.91 1.51 19.93
C LEU A 48 8.15 0.69 20.98
N LEU A 49 6.85 0.41 20.78
CA LEU A 49 5.97 -0.09 21.86
C LEU A 49 5.70 -1.60 21.83
N ALA A 50 5.72 -2.22 20.66
CA ALA A 50 5.29 -3.60 20.46
C ALA A 50 5.97 -4.26 19.24
N PRO A 51 7.31 -4.42 19.25
CA PRO A 51 8.07 -4.87 18.07
C PRO A 51 7.65 -6.25 17.55
N ALA A 52 7.14 -7.12 18.41
CA ALA A 52 6.64 -8.45 18.03
C ALA A 52 5.26 -8.43 17.34
N LYS A 53 4.58 -7.27 17.29
CA LYS A 53 3.22 -7.16 16.76
C LYS A 53 3.26 -6.92 15.24
N GLY A 54 2.73 -7.86 14.46
CA GLY A 54 2.56 -7.66 13.02
C GLY A 54 1.55 -6.55 12.69
N LEU A 55 1.85 -5.70 11.71
CA LEU A 55 0.97 -4.62 11.23
C LEU A 55 0.26 -4.94 9.90
N GLY A 56 0.27 -6.20 9.47
CA GLY A 56 -0.40 -6.66 8.24
C GLY A 56 0.10 -5.91 7.00
N HIS A 57 -0.82 -5.26 6.26
CA HIS A 57 -0.50 -4.48 5.05
C HIS A 57 0.43 -3.28 5.31
N SER A 58 0.57 -2.85 6.57
CA SER A 58 1.52 -1.78 6.91
C SER A 58 2.92 -2.31 7.18
N ASP A 59 3.14 -3.62 7.19
CA ASP A 59 4.46 -4.25 7.38
C ASP A 59 5.15 -4.58 6.06
N LYS A 60 4.37 -5.05 5.09
CA LYS A 60 4.87 -5.50 3.80
C LYS A 60 4.69 -4.38 2.79
N GLY A 61 5.79 -3.99 2.12
CA GLY A 61 5.78 -3.02 1.04
C GLY A 61 4.67 -3.36 0.04
N SER A 62 3.83 -2.38 -0.26
CA SER A 62 2.70 -2.41 -1.20
C SER A 62 2.95 -3.37 -2.37
N VAL A 63 2.46 -4.60 -2.26
CA VAL A 63 2.23 -5.45 -3.42
C VAL A 63 0.97 -4.88 -4.03
N ARG A 64 1.13 -4.19 -5.17
CA ARG A 64 0.01 -3.71 -5.97
C ARG A 64 -0.89 -4.91 -6.23
N SER A 65 -2.09 -4.90 -5.69
CA SER A 65 -3.16 -5.79 -6.11
C SER A 65 -3.49 -5.47 -7.57
N ARG A 66 -2.76 -6.10 -8.50
CA ARG A 66 -3.21 -6.23 -9.88
C ARG A 66 -4.37 -7.21 -9.82
N GLN A 67 -5.59 -6.67 -9.78
CA GLN A 67 -6.76 -7.46 -10.09
C GLN A 67 -6.69 -7.80 -11.58
N GLU A 68 -6.47 -9.08 -11.82
CA GLU A 68 -6.60 -9.77 -13.08
C GLU A 68 -8.11 -9.98 -13.29
N GLU A 69 -8.72 -9.20 -14.18
CA GLU A 69 -10.04 -9.49 -14.72
C GLU A 69 -9.86 -9.86 -16.19
N THR A 70 -9.74 -11.17 -16.41
CA THR A 70 -9.99 -11.80 -17.69
C THR A 70 -11.50 -11.85 -17.91
N GLU A 71 -12.04 -11.03 -18.80
CA GLU A 71 -13.37 -11.29 -19.35
C GLU A 71 -13.34 -11.14 -20.87
N ALA A 72 -13.55 -12.28 -21.52
CA ALA A 72 -13.47 -12.49 -22.95
C ALA A 72 -14.65 -11.84 -23.66
N ALA A 73 -14.37 -11.08 -24.72
CA ALA A 73 -15.36 -10.77 -25.74
C ALA A 73 -15.08 -11.65 -26.98
N PRO A 74 -16.04 -12.45 -27.47
CA PRO A 74 -15.94 -13.07 -28.80
C PRO A 74 -16.28 -12.00 -29.87
N PRO A 75 -15.72 -12.12 -31.09
CA PRO A 75 -16.56 -12.70 -32.15
C PRO A 75 -15.81 -13.54 -33.20
N ASP A 76 -16.52 -14.59 -33.62
CA ASP A 76 -16.82 -15.04 -34.99
C ASP A 76 -15.72 -15.30 -36.04
N ASP A 77 -15.74 -16.56 -36.48
CA ASP A 77 -15.62 -17.07 -37.86
C ASP A 77 -14.40 -16.70 -38.73
N VAL A 78 -13.51 -17.68 -38.97
CA VAL A 78 -13.16 -18.15 -40.33
C VAL A 78 -12.83 -19.65 -40.33
N GLU A 79 -13.85 -20.45 -40.64
CA GLU A 79 -13.86 -21.52 -41.66
C GLU A 79 -12.55 -22.29 -41.98
N GLN A 80 -12.52 -23.51 -41.43
CA GLN A 80 -12.09 -24.81 -41.98
C GLN A 80 -11.03 -24.87 -43.11
N HIS A 81 -9.91 -25.52 -42.78
CA HIS A 81 -9.10 -26.28 -43.74
C HIS A 81 -8.84 -27.68 -43.18
N GLN A 82 -9.57 -28.68 -43.69
CA GLN A 82 -9.08 -30.07 -43.65
C GLN A 82 -9.33 -30.76 -44.99
N LYS A 83 -8.21 -31.11 -45.61
CA LYS A 83 -8.05 -31.81 -46.89
C LYS A 83 -8.12 -33.31 -46.66
N LYS A 84 -9.00 -34.02 -47.38
CA LYS A 84 -8.96 -35.47 -47.72
C LYS A 84 -9.93 -35.69 -48.89
N GLN A 85 -9.47 -35.68 -50.15
CA GLN A 85 -9.01 -36.83 -50.98
C GLN A 85 -9.95 -38.04 -51.07
N LYS A 86 -10.23 -38.44 -52.34
CA LYS A 86 -10.71 -39.74 -52.89
C LYS A 86 -12.22 -40.05 -52.72
N ILE A 87 -13.02 -40.54 -53.68
CA ILE A 87 -12.91 -41.45 -54.86
C ILE A 87 -14.18 -41.22 -55.74
N GLU A 88 -14.10 -40.93 -57.04
CA GLU A 88 -14.42 -41.81 -58.21
C GLU A 88 -15.52 -42.88 -58.03
N GLN A 89 -16.78 -42.55 -58.36
CA GLN A 89 -17.65 -43.23 -59.35
C GLN A 89 -19.03 -42.56 -59.42
#